data_AF-M1EH15-F1
#
_entry.id   AF-M1EH15-F1
#
_cell.length_a   1.000
_cell.length_b   1.000
_cell.length_c   1.000
_cell.angle_alpha   90.00
_cell.angle_beta   90.00
_cell.angle_gamma   90.00
#
_symmetry.space_group_name_H-M   'P 1'
#
loop_
_entity.id
_entity.type
_entity.pdbx_description
1 polymer ?
#
loop_
_entity_poly.entity_id
_entity_poly.type
_entity_poly.pdbx_seq_one_letter_code
_entity_poly.pdbx_strand_id
1 'polypeptide(L)'
;MSQLWVGYSLLFVEGQEKAHNQDLGFAGSCLPRFSTMPFIYCNMDEVCHYAGRNDKSYWLSTTAPIPMMPVGQAQIPQYISRCSVCEAPS
;
A
#
# COMPACT_ATOMS: atom_id res chain seq x y z
N MET A 1 -23.58 5.14 -8.39
CA MET A 1 -22.23 4.64 -8.69
C MET A 1 -22.16 3.21 -8.18
N SER A 2 -21.80 2.26 -9.05
CA SER A 2 -21.63 0.85 -8.65
C SER A 2 -20.28 0.71 -7.92
N GLN A 3 -20.20 -0.05 -6.83
CA GLN A 3 -18.93 -0.31 -6.15
C GLN A 3 -18.23 -1.49 -6.84
N LEU A 4 -17.00 -1.28 -7.31
CA LEU A 4 -16.20 -2.32 -7.95
C LEU A 4 -15.43 -3.14 -6.89
N TRP A 5 -14.70 -2.48 -5.99
CA TRP A 5 -14.02 -3.14 -4.86
C TRP A 5 -13.71 -2.18 -3.71
N VAL A 6 -13.35 -2.76 -2.56
CA VAL A 6 -12.86 -2.04 -1.38
C VAL A 6 -11.43 -2.50 -1.09
N GLY A 7 -10.59 -1.58 -0.63
CA GLY A 7 -9.19 -1.85 -0.39
C GLY A 7 -8.57 -0.98 0.70
N TYR A 8 -7.24 -0.92 0.66
CA TYR A 8 -6.38 -0.10 1.49
C TYR A 8 -5.73 0.98 0.62
N SER A 9 -5.60 2.17 1.19
CA SER A 9 -5.16 3.37 0.48
C SER A 9 -3.64 3.43 0.38
N LEU A 10 -3.08 2.97 -0.74
CA LEU A 10 -1.66 3.03 -1.07
C LEU A 10 -1.29 4.46 -1.52
N LEU A 11 -0.23 5.01 -0.92
CA LEU A 11 0.32 6.30 -1.33
C LEU A 11 1.50 6.10 -2.30
N PHE A 12 2.52 5.37 -1.87
CA PHE A 12 3.69 5.05 -2.70
C PHE A 12 4.45 3.85 -2.16
N VAL A 13 5.29 3.26 -3.02
CA VAL A 13 6.27 2.24 -2.64
C VAL A 13 7.68 2.77 -2.82
N GLU A 14 8.60 2.33 -1.97
CA GLU A 14 10.02 2.68 -2.03
C GLU A 14 10.82 1.41 -2.24
N GLY A 15 11.39 1.27 -3.43
CA GLY A 15 12.27 0.16 -3.79
C GLY A 15 13.64 0.70 -4.17
N GLN A 16 14.72 0.14 -3.62
CA GLN A 16 16.08 0.67 -3.81
C GLN A 16 16.18 2.19 -3.50
N GLU A 17 15.55 2.62 -2.41
CA GLU A 17 15.49 4.04 -1.98
C GLU A 17 14.84 4.99 -3.02
N LYS A 18 14.16 4.44 -4.03
CA LYS A 18 13.46 5.20 -5.04
C LYS A 18 11.95 5.07 -4.84
N ALA A 19 11.30 6.20 -4.63
CA ALA A 19 9.85 6.27 -4.47
C ALA A 19 9.13 6.14 -5.83
N HIS A 20 8.03 5.39 -5.83
CA HIS A 20 7.08 5.28 -6.94
C HIS A 20 5.67 5.50 -6.43
N ASN A 21 5.09 6.65 -6.79
CA ASN A 21 3.80 7.13 -6.28
C ASN A 21 2.62 6.61 -7.09
N GLN A 22 1.45 6.54 -6.45
CA GLN A 22 0.15 6.36 -7.10
C GLN A 22 -0.69 7.62 -6.88
N ASP A 23 -1.41 8.06 -7.92
CA ASP A 23 -2.38 9.15 -7.77
C ASP A 23 -3.57 8.65 -6.94
N LEU A 24 -3.93 9.40 -5.90
CA LEU A 24 -5.04 9.07 -5.01
C LEU A 24 -6.42 9.16 -5.68
N GLY A 25 -6.52 9.87 -6.82
CA GLY A 25 -7.71 9.91 -7.66
C GLY A 25 -7.85 8.70 -8.60
N PHE A 26 -6.78 7.91 -8.79
CA PHE A 26 -6.82 6.71 -9.62
C PHE A 26 -7.01 5.44 -8.81
N ALA A 27 -7.67 4.45 -9.43
CA ALA A 27 -7.95 3.16 -8.83
C ALA A 27 -6.69 2.38 -8.39
N GLY A 28 -5.52 2.69 -8.95
CA GLY A 28 -4.23 2.10 -8.56
C GLY A 28 -3.81 2.40 -7.11
N SER A 29 -4.31 3.50 -6.52
CA SER A 29 -4.10 3.81 -5.11
C SER A 29 -4.95 2.94 -4.16
N CYS A 30 -5.89 2.13 -4.68
CA CYS A 30 -6.79 1.33 -3.85
C CYS A 30 -6.53 -0.18 -3.99
N LEU A 31 -5.62 -0.71 -3.15
CA LEU A 31 -5.23 -2.13 -3.20
C LEU A 31 -6.20 -3.03 -2.40
N PRO A 32 -6.76 -4.10 -2.98
CA PRO A 32 -7.70 -4.99 -2.27
C PRO A 32 -7.10 -5.71 -1.06
N ARG A 33 -5.78 -5.94 -1.07
CA ARG A 33 -5.06 -6.65 -0.01
C ARG A 33 -3.92 -5.78 0.52
N PHE A 34 -3.81 -5.72 1.84
CA PHE A 34 -2.72 -5.05 2.52
C PHE A 34 -1.52 -5.99 2.67
N SER A 35 -0.32 -5.42 2.53
CA SER A 35 0.95 -6.04 2.91
C SER A 35 1.93 -4.91 3.23
N THR A 36 2.78 -5.10 4.24
CA THR A 36 3.91 -4.18 4.48
C THR A 36 4.91 -4.18 3.33
N MET A 37 4.93 -5.28 2.54
CA MET A 37 5.70 -5.43 1.31
C MET A 37 4.78 -5.94 0.18
N PRO A 38 4.13 -5.04 -0.59
CA PRO A 38 3.16 -5.43 -1.61
C PRO A 38 3.78 -5.73 -2.99
N PHE A 39 5.11 -5.78 -3.10
CA PHE A 39 5.82 -6.01 -4.37
C PHE A 39 7.02 -6.95 -4.20
N ILE A 40 7.56 -7.39 -5.34
CA ILE A 40 8.82 -8.12 -5.48
C ILE A 40 9.74 -7.34 -6.42
N TYR A 41 11.05 -7.60 -6.33
CA TYR A 41 11.99 -7.16 -7.35
C TYR A 41 12.73 -8.37 -7.92
N CYS A 42 13.10 -8.30 -9.20
CA CYS A 42 13.90 -9.31 -9.87
C CYS A 42 15.16 -8.67 -10.45
N ASN A 43 16.27 -9.39 -10.41
CA ASN A 43 17.55 -8.93 -10.96
C ASN A 43 17.75 -9.42 -12.41
N MET A 44 18.91 -9.09 -13.00
CA MET A 44 19.25 -9.51 -14.37
C MET A 44 19.56 -11.00 -14.50
N ASP A 45 19.84 -11.69 -13.38
CA ASP A 45 20.12 -13.12 -13.33
C ASP A 45 18.83 -13.97 -13.22
N GLU A 46 17.68 -13.37 -13.52
CA GLU A 46 16.35 -14.00 -13.43
C GLU A 46 15.97 -14.48 -12.02
N VAL A 47 16.61 -13.92 -10.98
CA VAL A 47 16.30 -14.21 -9.57
C VAL A 47 15.41 -13.11 -9.00
N CYS A 48 14.27 -13.53 -8.44
CA CYS A 48 13.33 -12.65 -7.76
C CYS A 48 13.44 -12.75 -6.25
N HIS A 49 13.34 -11.62 -5.58
CA HIS A 49 13.40 -11.51 -4.13
C HIS A 49 12.11 -10.87 -3.61
N TYR A 50 11.53 -11.51 -2.60
CA TYR A 50 10.38 -11.01 -1.85
C TYR A 50 10.80 -10.66 -0.43
N ALA A 51 10.54 -9.42 -0.01
CA ALA A 51 10.87 -8.94 1.35
C ALA A 51 12.33 -9.26 1.79
N GLY A 52 13.26 -9.34 0.83
CA GLY A 52 14.67 -9.72 1.05
C GLY A 52 15.61 -8.54 1.29
N ARG A 53 15.06 -7.31 1.39
CA ARG A 53 15.81 -6.05 1.52
C ARG A 53 15.02 -5.05 2.39
N ASN A 54 15.60 -3.87 2.61
CA ASN A 54 15.04 -2.73 3.34
C ASN A 54 14.09 -1.85 2.51
N ASP A 55 13.38 -2.45 1.55
CA ASP A 55 12.34 -1.75 0.79
C ASP A 55 11.14 -1.42 1.70
N LYS A 56 10.30 -0.46 1.31
CA LYS A 56 9.20 0.03 2.15
C LYS A 56 7.95 0.32 1.34
N SER A 57 6.81 0.38 2.03
CA SER A 57 5.54 0.86 1.46
C SER A 57 4.91 1.89 2.38
N TYR A 58 4.27 2.89 1.78
CA TYR A 58 3.62 4.00 2.46
C TYR A 58 2.14 4.03 2.10
N TRP A 59 1.32 4.19 3.13
CA TRP A 59 -0.13 4.09 3.05
C TRP A 59 -0.73 5.33 3.70
N LEU A 60 -1.87 5.80 3.20
CA LEU A 60 -2.64 6.83 3.90
C LEU A 60 -3.08 6.29 5.26
N SER A 61 -2.91 7.10 6.31
CA SER A 61 -3.22 6.69 7.66
C SER A 61 -4.65 7.02 8.07
N THR A 62 -5.10 6.44 9.19
CA THR A 62 -6.30 6.88 9.90
C THR A 62 -5.96 8.00 10.89
N THR A 63 -6.95 8.39 11.71
CA THR A 63 -6.79 9.32 12.83
C THR A 63 -6.39 8.62 14.14
N ALA A 64 -5.98 7.36 14.09
CA ALA A 64 -5.49 6.64 15.27
C ALA A 64 -4.27 7.36 15.89
N PRO A 65 -4.14 7.39 17.22
CA PRO A 65 -3.06 8.10 17.89
C PRO A 65 -1.70 7.49 17.53
N ILE A 66 -0.70 8.36 17.32
CA ILE A 66 0.65 7.95 16.95
C ILE A 66 1.21 7.03 18.04
N PRO A 67 1.59 5.78 17.71
CA PRO A 67 2.13 4.85 18.69
C PRO A 67 3.54 5.27 19.09
N MET A 68 3.92 5.03 20.35
CA MET A 68 5.25 5.35 20.87
C MET A 68 6.38 4.49 20.26
N MET A 69 6.02 3.38 19.61
CA MET A 69 6.92 2.44 18.96
C MET A 69 6.25 1.83 17.72
N PRO A 70 7.01 1.27 16.76
CA PRO A 70 6.43 0.56 15.62
C PRO A 70 5.47 -0.54 16.07
N VAL A 71 4.31 -0.61 15.44
CA VAL A 71 3.24 -1.52 15.83
C VAL A 71 3.40 -2.89 15.19
N GLY A 72 3.01 -3.94 15.92
CA GLY A 72 3.03 -5.31 15.41
C GLY A 72 1.94 -5.56 14.37
N GLN A 73 2.08 -6.64 13.60
CA GLN A 73 1.22 -6.96 12.45
C GLN A 73 -0.29 -6.94 12.75
N ALA A 74 -0.71 -7.41 13.92
CA ALA A 74 -2.12 -7.43 14.33
C ALA A 74 -2.71 -6.02 14.58
N GLN A 75 -1.87 -5.04 14.91
CA GLN A 75 -2.27 -3.68 15.24
C GLN A 75 -2.19 -2.74 14.04
N ILE A 76 -1.43 -3.10 12.99
CA ILE A 76 -1.32 -2.28 11.76
C ILE A 76 -2.69 -1.88 11.17
N PRO A 77 -3.68 -2.79 11.04
CA PRO A 77 -4.93 -2.47 10.32
C PRO A 77 -5.67 -1.23 10.82
N GLN A 78 -5.57 -0.88 12.11
CA GLN A 78 -6.23 0.30 12.67
C GLN A 78 -5.62 1.62 12.19
N TYR A 79 -4.38 1.59 11.71
CA TYR A 79 -3.63 2.75 11.23
C TYR A 79 -3.77 2.97 9.73
N ILE A 80 -4.25 1.98 8.96
CA ILE A 80 -4.29 2.06 7.50
C ILE A 80 -5.67 2.50 7.02
N SER A 81 -5.70 3.57 6.24
CA SER A 81 -6.92 4.08 5.61
C SER A 81 -7.50 3.08 4.62
N ARG A 82 -8.83 3.13 4.47
CA ARG A 82 -9.61 2.29 3.56
C ARG A 82 -10.07 3.14 2.38
N CYS A 83 -10.25 2.49 1.23
CA CYS A 83 -10.71 3.11 -0.01
C CYS A 83 -11.78 2.24 -0.67
N SER A 84 -12.61 2.86 -1.49
CA SER A 84 -13.59 2.17 -2.33
C SER A 84 -13.48 2.71 -3.75
N VAL A 85 -13.42 1.81 -4.74
CA VAL A 85 -13.42 2.17 -6.15
C VAL A 85 -14.81 1.98 -6.70
N CYS A 86 -15.32 3.04 -7.32
CA CYS A 86 -16.69 3.11 -7.81
C CYS A 86 -16.70 3.44 -9.31
N GLU A 87 -17.66 2.87 -10.03
CA GLU A 87 -17.97 3.26 -11.41
C GLU A 87 -18.79 4.56 -11.40
N ALA A 88 -18.23 5.61 -12.00
CA ALA A 88 -18.84 6.92 -12.11
C ALA A 88 -19.59 7.07 -13.45
N PRO A 89 -20.84 7.55 -13.46
CA PRO A 89 -21.44 8.05 -14.69
C PRO A 89 -20.71 9.32 -15.12
N SER A 90 -20.41 9.44 -16.41
CA SER A 90 -19.78 10.61 -17.03
C SER A 90 -20.76 11.75 -17.26
#